data_AF-A0A2V5LHL4-F1
#
_entry.id   AF-A0A2V5LHL4-F1
#
_cell.length_a   1.000
_cell.length_b   1.000
_cell.length_c   1.000
_cell.angle_alpha   90.00
_cell.angle_beta   90.00
_cell.angle_gamma   90.00
#
_symmetry.space_group_name_H-M   'P 1'
#
loop_
_entity.id
_entity.type
_entity.pdbx_description
1 polymer ?
#
loop_
_entity_poly.entity_id
_entity_poly.type
_entity_poly.pdbx_seq_one_letter_code
_entity_poly.pdbx_strand_id
1 'polypeptide(L)'
;FVGRIYDWYKKEMKRDYTGPEDPGVQSVTEIYTYYKKFDIPTEVMGASFRNIGQIRELAGCDCLTISPELMKELSESTEPLERKLDPEKAKAANIDKLELDEKKFRWLLNENAMAYEKTGEGIRKFAADVIKLEKFVASKL
;
A
#
# COMPACT_ATOMS: atom_id res chain seq x y z
N PHE A 1 -0.56 0.72 1.55
CA PHE A 1 -1.38 1.40 0.52
C PHE A 1 -0.53 1.52 -0.72
N VAL A 2 -1.07 1.25 -1.91
CA VAL A 2 -0.29 1.26 -3.16
C VAL A 2 -0.54 2.55 -3.94
N GLY A 3 -1.78 2.74 -4.39
CA GLY A 3 -2.15 3.86 -5.26
C GLY A 3 -2.01 5.25 -4.66
N ARG A 4 -2.16 5.42 -3.33
CA ARG A 4 -1.89 6.73 -2.70
C ARG A 4 -0.42 7.11 -2.71
N ILE A 5 0.48 6.12 -2.67
CA ILE A 5 1.93 6.32 -2.81
C ILE A 5 2.22 6.71 -4.26
N TYR A 6 1.70 5.94 -5.22
CA TYR A 6 1.74 6.27 -6.64
C TYR A 6 1.28 7.69 -6.94
N ASP A 7 0.11 8.13 -6.42
CA ASP A 7 -0.41 9.48 -6.66
C ASP A 7 0.56 10.58 -6.20
N TRP A 8 1.20 10.37 -5.04
CA TRP A 8 2.15 11.34 -4.49
C TRP A 8 3.38 11.47 -5.40
N TYR A 9 4.00 10.35 -5.76
CA TYR A 9 5.19 10.34 -6.61
C TYR A 9 4.90 10.77 -8.05
N LYS A 10 3.73 10.43 -8.60
CA LYS A 10 3.28 10.89 -9.92
C LYS A 10 3.16 12.40 -9.96
N LYS A 11 2.60 13.00 -8.91
CA LYS A 11 2.48 14.45 -8.77
C LYS A 11 3.86 15.11 -8.61
N GLU A 12 4.68 14.60 -7.69
CA GLU A 12 5.96 15.19 -7.34
C GLU A 12 6.98 15.11 -8.49
N MET A 13 7.11 13.93 -9.09
CA MET A 13 8.08 13.67 -10.14
C MET A 13 7.54 13.95 -11.55
N LYS A 14 6.25 14.33 -11.65
CA LYS A 14 5.56 14.65 -12.91
C LYS A 14 5.70 13.56 -13.98
N ARG A 15 5.73 12.29 -13.56
CA ARG A 15 5.86 11.14 -14.45
C ARG A 15 4.96 9.99 -14.02
N ASP A 16 4.73 9.07 -14.94
CA ASP A 16 4.04 7.83 -14.64
C ASP A 16 5.01 6.73 -14.17
N TYR A 17 4.45 5.70 -13.55
CA TYR A 17 5.15 4.52 -13.04
C TYR A 17 4.33 3.27 -13.40
N THR A 18 5.00 2.25 -13.92
CA THR A 18 4.38 1.02 -14.40
C THR A 18 5.05 -0.23 -13.86
N GLY A 19 4.24 -1.25 -13.56
CA GLY A 19 4.75 -2.54 -13.09
C GLY A 19 5.65 -2.39 -11.85
N PRO A 20 6.85 -3.01 -11.84
CA PRO A 20 7.71 -3.06 -10.65
C PRO A 20 8.37 -1.72 -10.29
N GLU A 21 8.31 -0.71 -11.16
CA GLU A 21 8.83 0.63 -10.83
C GLU A 21 7.84 1.45 -9.98
N ASP A 22 6.59 1.00 -9.84
CA ASP A 22 5.57 1.69 -9.05
C ASP A 22 6.00 1.79 -7.57
N PRO A 23 6.09 3.02 -7.01
CA PRO A 23 6.61 3.21 -5.66
C PRO A 23 5.69 2.63 -4.58
N GLY A 24 4.39 2.49 -4.86
CA GLY A 24 3.46 1.79 -3.99
C GLY A 24 3.65 0.27 -4.03
N VAL A 25 3.96 -0.30 -5.19
CA VAL A 25 4.32 -1.72 -5.33
C VAL A 25 5.61 -1.99 -4.58
N GLN A 26 6.64 -1.17 -4.79
CA GLN A 26 7.92 -1.28 -4.08
C GLN A 26 7.74 -1.24 -2.56
N SER A 27 6.94 -0.31 -2.07
CA SER A 27 6.65 -0.19 -0.64
C SER A 27 6.01 -1.45 -0.05
N VAL A 28 4.99 -2.04 -0.72
CA VAL A 28 4.35 -3.26 -0.21
C VAL A 28 5.27 -4.47 -0.35
N THR A 29 6.05 -4.57 -1.41
CA THR A 29 7.06 -5.62 -1.59
C THR A 29 8.08 -5.60 -0.46
N GLU A 30 8.63 -4.43 -0.13
CA GLU A 30 9.59 -4.27 0.97
C GLU A 30 8.99 -4.70 2.33
N ILE A 31 7.76 -4.26 2.63
CA ILE A 31 7.04 -4.63 3.85
C ILE A 31 6.78 -6.14 3.90
N TYR A 32 6.27 -6.72 2.82
CA TYR A 32 6.01 -8.16 2.72
C TYR A 32 7.30 -8.95 2.95
N THR A 33 8.38 -8.59 2.26
CA THR A 33 9.67 -9.25 2.40
C THR A 33 10.19 -9.16 3.82
N TYR A 34 10.14 -7.99 4.46
CA TYR A 34 10.54 -7.82 5.86
C TYR A 34 9.71 -8.71 6.80
N TYR A 35 8.39 -8.74 6.62
CA TYR A 35 7.50 -9.52 7.49
C TYR A 35 7.76 -11.01 7.37
N LYS A 36 7.91 -11.53 6.14
CA LYS A 36 8.20 -12.96 5.91
C LYS A 36 9.63 -13.34 6.30
N LYS A 37 10.60 -12.42 6.16
CA LYS A 37 11.99 -12.63 6.59
C LYS A 37 12.10 -12.90 8.09
N PHE A 38 11.31 -12.21 8.89
CA PHE A 38 11.36 -12.27 10.36
C PHE A 38 10.17 -13.01 10.99
N ASP A 39 9.43 -13.79 10.21
CA ASP A 39 8.26 -14.57 10.64
C ASP A 39 7.26 -13.74 11.47
N ILE A 40 7.05 -12.48 11.07
CA ILE A 40 6.10 -11.57 11.74
C ILE A 40 4.67 -12.04 11.40
N PRO A 41 3.81 -12.33 12.40
CA PRO A 41 2.51 -12.98 12.16
C PRO A 41 1.45 -12.04 11.58
N THR A 42 1.69 -10.74 11.55
CA THR A 42 0.75 -9.76 10.98
C THR A 42 0.56 -10.00 9.49
N GLU A 43 -0.69 -10.16 9.05
CA GLU A 43 -1.04 -10.32 7.65
C GLU A 43 -0.72 -9.04 6.85
N VAL A 44 -0.10 -9.20 5.69
CA VAL A 44 0.18 -8.10 4.77
C VAL A 44 -0.95 -8.03 3.75
N MET A 45 -1.81 -7.02 3.90
CA MET A 45 -2.90 -6.75 2.96
C MET A 45 -2.62 -5.51 2.09
N GLY A 46 -2.34 -5.72 0.80
CA GLY A 46 -2.22 -4.62 -0.16
C GLY A 46 -3.57 -3.93 -0.40
N ALA A 47 -3.59 -2.60 -0.50
CA ALA A 47 -4.82 -1.82 -0.55
C ALA A 47 -4.67 -0.53 -1.37
N SER A 48 -5.80 0.02 -1.81
CA SER A 48 -5.92 1.32 -2.49
C SER A 48 -5.24 1.37 -3.87
N PHE A 49 -5.57 0.44 -4.77
CA PHE A 49 -5.01 0.36 -6.11
C PHE A 49 -5.54 1.45 -7.08
N ARG A 50 -4.81 1.70 -8.17
CA ARG A 50 -5.22 2.58 -9.29
C ARG A 50 -5.42 1.83 -10.60
N ASN A 51 -4.76 0.69 -10.76
CA ASN A 51 -4.84 -0.14 -11.97
C ASN A 51 -4.54 -1.60 -11.62
N ILE A 52 -4.91 -2.52 -12.51
CA ILE A 52 -4.67 -3.96 -12.32
C ILE A 52 -3.18 -4.34 -12.37
N GLY A 53 -2.33 -3.53 -13.00
CA GLY A 53 -0.88 -3.75 -13.04
C GLY A 53 -0.27 -3.77 -11.64
N GLN A 54 -0.63 -2.80 -10.80
CA GLN A 54 -0.21 -2.76 -9.39
C GLN A 54 -0.64 -4.00 -8.59
N ILE A 55 -1.81 -4.56 -8.90
CA ILE A 55 -2.34 -5.75 -8.22
C ILE A 55 -1.56 -6.99 -8.66
N ARG A 56 -1.34 -7.13 -9.98
CA ARG A 56 -0.59 -8.24 -10.58
C ARG A 56 0.85 -8.28 -10.09
N GLU A 57 1.48 -7.12 -9.91
CA GLU A 57 2.83 -7.03 -9.34
C GLU A 57 2.93 -7.45 -7.87
N LEU A 58 1.79 -7.53 -7.15
CA LEU A 58 1.73 -8.00 -5.77
C LEU A 58 1.09 -9.38 -5.64
N ALA A 59 0.96 -10.12 -6.74
CA ALA A 59 0.45 -11.49 -6.71
C ALA A 59 1.33 -12.37 -5.79
N GLY A 60 0.70 -12.99 -4.79
CA GLY A 60 1.39 -13.74 -3.73
C GLY A 60 1.48 -13.03 -2.37
N CYS A 61 1.03 -11.77 -2.29
CA CYS A 61 0.73 -11.10 -1.01
C CYS A 61 -0.31 -11.91 -0.21
N ASP A 62 -0.31 -11.79 1.12
CA ASP A 62 -1.23 -12.58 1.96
C ASP A 62 -2.70 -12.28 1.62
N CYS A 63 -3.01 -10.99 1.49
CA CYS A 63 -4.32 -10.49 1.11
C CYS A 63 -4.18 -9.28 0.19
N LEU A 64 -5.21 -9.04 -0.63
CA LEU A 64 -5.36 -7.80 -1.41
C LEU A 64 -6.82 -7.34 -1.33
N THR A 65 -7.05 -6.11 -0.88
CA THR A 65 -8.38 -5.49 -0.92
C THR A 65 -8.51 -4.59 -2.14
N ILE A 66 -9.42 -4.96 -3.03
CA ILE A 66 -9.52 -4.45 -4.41
C ILE A 66 -10.92 -3.87 -4.62
N SER A 67 -11.02 -2.72 -5.31
CA SER A 67 -12.31 -2.10 -5.62
C SER A 67 -13.12 -2.98 -6.59
N PRO A 68 -14.46 -2.90 -6.58
CA PRO A 68 -15.30 -3.66 -7.50
C PRO A 68 -14.96 -3.43 -8.99
N GLU A 69 -14.57 -2.21 -9.34
CA GLU A 69 -14.15 -1.85 -10.70
C GLU A 69 -12.90 -2.62 -11.15
N LEU A 70 -11.82 -2.60 -10.34
CA LEU A 70 -10.59 -3.33 -10.66
C LEU A 70 -10.78 -4.84 -10.56
N MET A 71 -11.67 -5.32 -9.69
CA MET A 71 -12.05 -6.74 -9.65
C MET A 71 -12.72 -7.18 -10.95
N LYS A 72 -13.56 -6.33 -11.54
CA LYS A 72 -14.18 -6.60 -12.84
C LYS A 72 -13.12 -6.69 -13.93
N GLU A 73 -12.22 -5.72 -14.02
CA GLU A 73 -11.10 -5.75 -14.99
C GLU A 73 -10.24 -7.01 -14.86
N LEU A 74 -9.93 -7.43 -13.62
CA LEU A 74 -9.21 -8.68 -13.36
C LEU A 74 -9.99 -9.91 -13.82
N SER A 75 -11.30 -9.93 -13.60
CA SER A 75 -12.15 -11.06 -14.00
C SER A 75 -12.30 -11.20 -15.53
N GLU A 76 -12.12 -10.10 -16.26
CA GLU A 76 -12.18 -10.07 -17.73
C GLU A 76 -10.80 -10.35 -18.37
N SER A 77 -9.72 -10.30 -17.59
CA SER A 77 -8.36 -10.58 -18.06
C SER A 77 -8.09 -12.08 -18.18
N THR A 78 -7.55 -12.50 -19.33
CA THR A 78 -7.09 -13.87 -19.58
C THR A 78 -5.56 -13.99 -19.58
N GLU A 79 -4.86 -12.90 -19.26
CA GLU A 79 -3.40 -12.91 -19.21
C GLU A 79 -2.89 -13.80 -18.07
N PRO A 80 -1.78 -14.55 -18.29
CA PRO A 80 -1.13 -15.30 -17.23
C PRO A 80 -0.83 -14.42 -16.01
N LEU A 81 -1.03 -14.97 -14.81
CA LEU A 81 -0.71 -14.31 -13.54
C LEU A 81 0.47 -15.05 -12.89
N GLU A 82 1.65 -14.44 -12.94
CA GLU A 82 2.83 -14.95 -12.25
C GLU A 82 2.81 -14.54 -10.78
N ARG A 83 3.20 -15.46 -9.88
CA ARG A 83 3.44 -15.12 -8.48
C ARG A 83 4.71 -14.26 -8.35
N LYS A 84 4.57 -13.03 -7.85
CA LYS A 84 5.67 -12.07 -7.64
C LYS A 84 6.22 -12.10 -6.22
N LEU A 85 5.35 -12.26 -5.23
CA LEU A 85 5.72 -12.30 -3.81
C LEU A 85 5.75 -13.74 -3.31
N ASP A 86 6.90 -14.16 -2.79
CA ASP A 86 7.16 -15.53 -2.35
C ASP A 86 7.81 -15.54 -0.95
N PRO A 87 7.24 -16.27 0.02
CA PRO A 87 7.73 -16.27 1.40
C PRO A 87 9.10 -16.94 1.55
N GLU A 88 9.41 -17.97 0.75
CA GLU A 88 10.71 -18.65 0.83
C GLU A 88 11.82 -17.77 0.23
N LYS A 89 11.53 -17.05 -0.87
CA LYS A 89 12.44 -16.02 -1.37
C LYS A 89 12.64 -14.89 -0.35
N ALA A 90 11.57 -14.48 0.34
CA ALA A 90 11.65 -13.43 1.35
C ALA A 90 12.51 -13.83 2.56
N LYS A 91 12.43 -15.09 3.02
CA LYS A 91 13.32 -15.62 4.07
C LYS A 91 14.81 -15.55 3.72
N ALA A 92 15.15 -15.64 2.44
CA ALA A 92 16.52 -15.52 1.96
C ALA A 92 17.01 -14.06 1.80
N ALA A 93 16.15 -13.06 1.99
CA ALA A 93 16.52 -11.66 1.80
C ALA A 93 17.62 -11.21 2.78
N ASN A 94 18.55 -10.39 2.30
CA ASN A 94 19.61 -9.79 3.12
C ASN A 94 19.12 -8.46 3.71
N ILE A 95 18.37 -8.55 4.81
CA ILE A 95 17.75 -7.41 5.49
C ILE A 95 18.03 -7.54 6.98
N ASP A 96 18.50 -6.46 7.60
CA ASP A 96 18.69 -6.39 9.05
C ASP A 96 17.40 -5.99 9.76
N LYS A 97 17.21 -6.54 10.96
CA LYS A 97 16.05 -6.22 11.79
C LYS A 97 16.19 -4.79 12.33
N LEU A 98 15.13 -4.01 12.22
CA LEU A 98 15.10 -2.64 12.71
C LEU A 98 14.64 -2.59 14.18
N GLU A 99 15.55 -2.18 15.06
CA GLU A 99 15.20 -1.80 16.44
C GLU A 99 14.56 -0.41 16.43
N LEU A 100 13.36 -0.26 16.99
CA LEU A 100 12.58 0.98 16.99
C LEU A 100 12.10 1.35 18.40
N ASP A 101 12.40 2.57 18.83
CA ASP A 101 11.69 3.28 19.89
C ASP A 101 10.80 4.38 19.28
N GLU A 102 10.06 5.10 20.12
CA GLU A 102 9.18 6.18 19.65
C GLU A 102 9.96 7.28 18.90
N LYS A 103 11.14 7.65 19.40
CA LYS A 103 11.94 8.75 18.84
C LYS A 103 12.44 8.39 17.45
N LYS A 104 13.00 7.20 17.29
CA LYS A 104 13.51 6.69 16.02
C LYS A 104 12.38 6.47 15.03
N PHE A 105 11.23 5.96 15.47
CA PHE A 105 10.04 5.85 14.62
C PHE A 105 9.61 7.22 14.08
N ARG A 106 9.46 8.22 14.95
CA ARG A 106 9.04 9.58 14.55
C ARG A 106 10.04 10.21 13.59
N TRP A 107 11.34 10.02 13.82
CA TRP A 107 12.39 10.51 12.92
C TRP A 107 12.29 9.86 11.54
N LEU A 108 12.26 8.52 11.47
CA LEU A 108 12.19 7.80 10.19
C LEU A 108 10.91 8.10 9.42
N LEU A 109 9.77 8.28 10.11
CA LEU A 109 8.53 8.70 9.46
C LEU A 109 8.68 10.10 8.86
N ASN A 110 9.34 11.02 9.55
CA ASN A 110 9.53 12.40 9.09
C ASN A 110 10.52 12.50 7.91
N GLU A 111 11.53 11.63 7.86
CA GLU A 111 12.49 11.55 6.74
C GLU A 111 11.83 11.08 5.43
N ASN A 112 10.68 10.43 5.50
CA ASN A 112 9.89 10.03 4.34
C ASN A 112 8.75 11.02 4.10
N ALA A 113 9.02 12.07 3.30
CA ALA A 113 8.05 13.14 3.01
C ALA A 113 6.69 12.60 2.51
N MET A 114 6.71 11.61 1.62
CA MET A 114 5.49 10.96 1.12
C MET A 114 4.68 10.33 2.27
N ALA A 115 5.32 9.53 3.11
CA ALA A 115 4.65 8.85 4.22
C ALA A 115 4.13 9.85 5.26
N TYR A 116 4.94 10.86 5.61
CA TYR A 116 4.57 11.92 6.54
C TYR A 116 3.32 12.68 6.06
N GLU A 117 3.34 13.17 4.81
CA GLU A 117 2.24 13.93 4.23
C GLU A 117 0.98 13.09 4.05
N LYS A 118 1.10 11.89 3.45
CA LYS A 118 -0.04 11.02 3.15
C LYS A 118 -0.71 10.48 4.41
N THR A 119 0.03 10.28 5.48
CA THR A 119 -0.53 9.91 6.78
C THR A 119 -1.40 11.03 7.33
N GLY A 120 -0.87 12.26 7.41
CA GLY A 120 -1.62 13.42 7.88
C GLY A 120 -2.81 13.77 6.98
N GLU A 121 -2.65 13.70 5.66
CA GLU A 121 -3.72 13.93 4.68
C GLU A 121 -4.85 12.91 4.84
N GLY A 122 -4.52 11.62 4.99
CA GLY A 122 -5.48 10.54 5.14
C GLY A 122 -6.37 10.71 6.37
N ILE A 123 -5.76 11.03 7.52
CA ILE A 123 -6.49 11.27 8.77
C ILE A 123 -7.47 12.43 8.62
N ARG A 124 -7.02 13.57 8.07
CA ARG A 124 -7.88 14.74 7.87
C ARG A 124 -9.07 14.46 6.94
N LYS A 125 -8.85 13.68 5.87
CA LYS A 125 -9.92 13.31 4.94
C LYS A 125 -10.97 12.42 5.59
N PHE A 126 -10.56 11.37 6.31
CA PHE A 126 -11.50 10.52 7.02
C PHE A 126 -12.28 11.29 8.10
N ALA A 127 -11.63 12.19 8.84
CA ALA A 127 -12.33 13.04 9.81
C ALA A 127 -13.39 13.94 9.15
N ALA A 128 -13.07 14.51 7.98
CA ALA A 128 -14.04 15.31 7.22
C ALA A 128 -15.25 14.47 6.75
N ASP A 129 -15.02 13.22 6.32
CA ASP A 129 -16.09 12.30 5.92
C ASP A 129 -16.97 11.89 7.10
N VAL A 130 -16.39 11.70 8.30
CA VAL A 130 -17.16 11.45 9.54
C VAL A 130 -18.08 12.64 9.85
N ILE A 131 -17.57 13.87 9.83
CA ILE A 131 -18.38 15.08 10.07
C ILE A 131 -19.51 15.20 9.03
N LYS A 132 -19.23 14.85 7.77
CA LYS A 132 -20.24 14.84 6.71
C LYS A 132 -21.33 13.80 6.99
N LEU A 133 -20.96 12.61 7.43
CA LEU A 133 -21.88 11.55 7.81
C LEU A 133 -22.74 11.96 9.01
N GLU A 134 -22.15 12.54 10.06
CA GLU A 134 -22.87 13.02 11.24
C GLU A 134 -23.95 14.05 10.87
N LYS A 135 -23.60 15.03 10.03
CA LYS A 135 -24.56 16.03 9.54
C LYS A 135 -25.69 15.40 8.72
N PHE A 136 -25.36 14.43 7.87
CA PHE A 136 -26.35 13.71 7.08
C PHE A 136 -27.33 12.96 7.99
N VAL A 137 -26.82 12.19 8.96
CA VAL A 137 -27.66 11.44 9.92
C VAL A 137 -28.51 12.40 10.74
N ALA A 138 -27.96 13.49 11.25
CA ALA A 138 -28.70 14.50 12.00
C ALA A 138 -29.85 15.13 11.18
N SER A 139 -29.70 15.28 9.86
CA SER A 139 -30.78 15.76 8.98
C SER A 139 -31.93 14.76 8.75
N LYS A 140 -31.77 13.52 9.22
CA LYS A 140 -32.74 12.43 9.08
C LYS A 140 -33.36 11.99 10.41
N LEU A 141 -32.91 12.59 11.53
CA LEU A 141 -33.48 12.45 12.87
C LEU A 141 -34.46 13.59 13.13
#